data_AF-A0A8D8AER2-F1
#
_entry.id   AF-A0A8D8AER2-F1
#
_cell.length_a   1.000
_cell.length_b   1.000
_cell.length_c   1.000
_cell.angle_alpha   90.00
_cell.angle_beta   90.00
_cell.angle_gamma   90.00
#
_symmetry.space_group_name_H-M   'P 1'
#
loop_
_entity.id
_entity.type
_entity.pdbx_description
1 polymer ?
#
loop_
_entity_poly.entity_id
_entity_poly.type
_entity_poly.pdbx_seq_one_letter_code
_entity_poly.pdbx_strand_id
1 'polypeptide(L)'
;MYFGLSFSRVGVDFRSLIAPVFIRVISLNFQTSIVKITCQFEQEIERYTLINKVSTGIKRAKASDRAENSNHPPESLLDFTPLAIYCNEVLTVFNELRLCAPIALAPTVTEILEASLETVCRNILSFYRQEQQAFTASERECFVRFCSCFAYDLIPYLQRCIHFIFPPTTIANHLGINVLTLQKHGITFLRQKKILEAIEYLLPDKIESVIKQVGEMNVAAGSTTVATADGADNEAEADKTEQVAGVVKQEITVGGEQ
;
A
#
# COMPACT_ATOMS: atom_id res chain seq x y z
N MET A 1 -14.51 24.30 26.65
CA MET A 1 -15.96 24.44 26.44
C MET A 1 -16.44 25.77 27.03
N TYR A 2 -16.80 26.74 26.18
CA TYR A 2 -17.23 28.08 26.59
C TYR A 2 -18.52 28.05 27.44
N PHE A 3 -19.45 27.15 27.11
CA PHE A 3 -20.72 26.96 27.83
C PHE A 3 -20.52 26.68 29.34
N GLY A 4 -19.65 25.72 29.70
CA GLY A 4 -19.38 25.42 31.10
C GLY A 4 -18.61 26.53 31.84
N LEU A 5 -17.78 27.31 31.12
CA LEU A 5 -17.10 28.49 31.69
C LEU A 5 -18.07 29.64 31.97
N SER A 6 -19.15 29.78 31.20
CA SER A 6 -20.19 30.77 31.46
C SER A 6 -21.00 30.44 32.72
N PHE A 7 -21.35 29.15 32.91
CA PHE A 7 -22.10 28.70 34.09
C PHE A 7 -21.24 28.58 35.36
N SER A 8 -19.91 28.44 35.23
CA SER A 8 -19.03 28.43 36.40
C SER A 8 -19.08 29.75 37.19
N ARG A 9 -19.46 30.87 36.53
CA ARG A 9 -19.66 32.17 37.20
C ARG A 9 -20.88 32.20 38.12
N VAL A 10 -21.85 31.31 37.92
CA VAL A 10 -23.05 31.15 38.78
C VAL A 10 -22.95 29.91 39.68
N GLY A 11 -21.73 29.37 39.87
CA GLY A 11 -21.46 28.22 40.73
C GLY A 11 -21.78 26.86 40.11
N VAL A 12 -22.11 26.80 38.81
CA VAL A 12 -22.48 25.56 38.11
C VAL A 12 -21.39 25.22 37.09
N ASP A 13 -20.42 24.40 37.48
CA ASP A 13 -19.38 23.90 36.57
C ASP A 13 -19.50 22.39 36.36
N PHE A 14 -20.03 21.99 35.21
CA PHE A 14 -20.17 20.58 34.80
C PHE A 14 -19.16 20.19 33.70
N ARG A 15 -18.10 20.97 33.47
CA ARG A 15 -17.09 20.66 32.42
C ARG A 15 -16.46 19.28 32.62
N SER A 16 -16.23 18.89 33.88
CA SER A 16 -15.73 17.56 34.26
C SER A 16 -16.74 16.44 33.99
N LEU A 17 -18.04 16.72 34.09
CA LEU A 17 -19.11 15.74 33.90
C LEU A 17 -19.46 15.55 32.41
N ILE A 18 -19.37 16.61 31.62
CA ILE A 18 -19.78 16.58 30.21
C ILE A 18 -18.67 16.09 29.27
N ALA A 19 -17.39 16.28 29.63
CA ALA A 19 -16.28 15.82 28.80
C ALA A 19 -16.28 14.30 28.53
N PRO A 20 -16.50 13.42 29.52
CA PRO A 20 -16.62 11.97 29.28
C PRO A 20 -17.78 11.61 28.33
N VAL A 21 -18.88 12.37 28.37
CA VAL A 21 -20.02 12.14 27.48
C VAL A 21 -19.64 12.41 26.02
N PHE A 22 -18.96 13.54 25.76
CA PHE A 22 -18.48 13.86 24.41
C PHE A 22 -17.45 12.85 23.92
N ILE A 23 -16.46 12.51 24.75
CA ILE A 23 -15.45 11.50 24.40
C ILE A 23 -16.12 10.20 23.98
N ARG A 24 -17.09 9.71 24.77
CA ARG A 24 -17.82 8.48 24.45
C ARG A 24 -18.58 8.59 23.13
N VAL A 25 -19.35 9.66 22.92
CA VAL A 25 -20.17 9.81 21.70
C VAL A 25 -19.31 9.94 20.44
N ILE A 26 -18.26 10.75 20.50
CA ILE A 26 -17.34 10.94 19.36
C ILE A 26 -16.61 9.63 19.07
N SER A 27 -16.15 8.90 20.11
CA SER A 27 -15.53 7.58 19.93
C SER A 27 -16.45 6.57 19.26
N LEU A 28 -17.70 6.48 19.70
CA LEU A 28 -18.68 5.54 19.13
C LEU A 28 -19.02 5.89 17.68
N ASN A 29 -19.19 7.18 17.38
CA ASN A 29 -19.46 7.64 16.02
C ASN A 29 -18.27 7.31 15.10
N PHE A 30 -17.05 7.65 15.53
CA PHE A 30 -15.82 7.32 14.80
C PHE A 30 -15.70 5.81 14.55
N GLN A 31 -15.90 4.99 15.58
CA GLN A 31 -15.86 3.53 15.45
C GLN A 31 -16.89 3.02 14.44
N THR A 32 -18.13 3.48 14.53
CA THR A 32 -19.22 3.06 13.64
C THR A 32 -18.91 3.41 12.18
N SER A 33 -18.42 4.63 11.94
CA SER A 33 -18.02 5.08 10.60
C SER A 33 -16.86 4.25 10.04
N ILE A 34 -15.81 4.00 10.83
CA ILE A 34 -14.66 3.19 10.38
C ILE A 34 -15.06 1.73 10.11
N VAL A 35 -15.91 1.13 10.94
CA VAL A 35 -16.42 -0.24 10.69
C VAL A 35 -17.20 -0.29 9.37
N LYS A 36 -18.05 0.70 9.11
CA LYS A 36 -18.80 0.81 7.85
C LYS A 36 -17.86 0.92 6.65
N ILE A 37 -16.83 1.76 6.74
CA ILE A 37 -15.83 1.93 5.68
C ILE A 37 -15.06 0.64 5.42
N THR A 38 -14.70 -0.09 6.48
CA THR A 38 -14.00 -1.37 6.40
C THR A 38 -14.87 -2.43 5.70
N CYS A 39 -16.15 -2.51 6.06
CA CYS A 39 -17.10 -3.42 5.41
C CYS A 39 -17.34 -3.06 3.94
N GLN A 40 -17.38 -1.76 3.62
CA GLN A 40 -17.47 -1.31 2.24
C GLN A 40 -16.22 -1.71 1.44
N PHE A 41 -15.03 -1.60 2.01
CA PHE A 41 -13.80 -2.06 1.36
C PHE A 41 -13.82 -3.55 1.05
N GLU A 42 -14.34 -4.38 1.96
CA GLU A 42 -14.52 -5.83 1.73
C GLU A 42 -15.37 -6.12 0.49
N GLN A 43 -16.47 -5.39 0.30
CA GLN A 43 -17.32 -5.56 -0.88
C GLN A 43 -16.65 -5.05 -2.16
N GLU A 44 -15.87 -3.97 -2.06
CA GLU A 44 -15.18 -3.38 -3.22
C GLU A 44 -13.96 -4.20 -3.66
N ILE A 45 -13.24 -4.85 -2.73
CA ILE A 45 -12.12 -5.73 -3.09
C ILE A 45 -12.60 -7.01 -3.78
N GLU A 46 -13.76 -7.56 -3.40
CA GLU A 46 -14.36 -8.73 -4.08
C GLU A 46 -14.78 -8.44 -5.51
N ARG A 47 -15.22 -7.20 -5.78
CA ARG A 47 -15.59 -6.74 -7.13
C ARG A 47 -14.40 -6.24 -7.94
N TYR A 48 -13.24 -6.10 -7.30
CA TYR A 48 -12.08 -5.53 -7.94
C TYR A 48 -11.50 -6.50 -8.95
N THR A 49 -11.42 -6.06 -10.19
CA THR A 49 -10.73 -6.79 -11.24
C THR A 49 -9.36 -6.15 -11.45
N LEU A 50 -8.32 -6.99 -11.40
CA LEU A 50 -6.94 -6.60 -11.72
C LEU A 50 -6.77 -6.41 -13.24
N ILE A 51 -7.77 -5.83 -13.91
CA ILE A 51 -7.64 -5.51 -15.32
C ILE A 51 -6.50 -4.51 -15.43
N ASN A 52 -5.53 -4.86 -16.27
CA ASN A 52 -4.35 -4.10 -16.64
C ASN A 52 -4.77 -2.74 -17.20
N LYS A 53 -5.21 -1.82 -16.33
CA LYS A 53 -5.32 -0.41 -16.64
C LYS A 53 -3.88 0.05 -16.71
N VAL A 54 -3.34 -0.07 -17.92
CA VAL A 54 -2.22 0.74 -18.38
C VAL A 54 -2.42 2.10 -17.76
N SER A 55 -1.51 2.44 -16.84
CA SER A 55 -1.45 3.73 -16.14
C SER A 55 -2.00 4.78 -17.08
N THR A 56 -3.20 5.30 -16.77
CA THR A 56 -3.75 6.39 -17.56
C THR A 56 -2.75 7.51 -17.39
N GLY A 57 -1.88 7.65 -18.39
CA GLY A 57 -0.90 8.70 -18.54
C GLY A 57 -1.64 10.01 -18.68
N ILE A 58 -2.18 10.51 -17.58
CA ILE A 58 -2.27 11.94 -17.37
C ILE A 58 -0.83 12.39 -17.46
N LYS A 59 -0.52 13.04 -18.58
CA LYS A 59 0.80 13.56 -18.95
C LYS A 59 1.50 14.05 -17.69
N ARG A 60 2.56 13.33 -17.30
CA ARG A 60 3.48 13.71 -16.23
C ARG A 60 4.08 15.06 -16.58
N ALA A 61 3.41 16.14 -16.18
CA ALA A 61 4.01 17.45 -16.10
C ALA A 61 5.11 17.32 -15.04
N LYS A 62 6.35 17.61 -15.45
CA LYS A 62 7.54 17.59 -14.61
C LYS A 62 7.20 18.15 -13.23
N ALA A 63 7.47 17.36 -12.20
CA ALA A 63 7.54 17.80 -10.82
C ALA A 63 8.56 18.95 -10.73
N SER A 64 8.07 20.18 -10.73
CA SER A 64 8.82 21.29 -10.12
C SER A 64 8.25 21.50 -8.72
N ASP A 65 9.10 21.34 -7.70
CA ASP A 65 9.01 22.06 -6.43
C ASP A 65 7.65 22.09 -5.71
N ARG A 66 6.95 20.96 -5.59
CA ARG A 66 5.86 20.84 -4.61
C ARG A 66 6.34 20.05 -3.41
N ALA A 67 6.94 20.82 -2.50
CA ALA A 67 7.32 20.53 -1.13
C ALA A 67 6.81 19.21 -0.54
N GLU A 68 7.72 18.51 0.14
CA GLU A 68 7.58 17.32 1.00
C GLU A 68 6.49 17.41 2.10
N ASN A 69 5.66 18.46 2.10
CA ASN A 69 4.69 18.82 3.13
C ASN A 69 3.25 18.93 2.61
N SER A 70 2.96 18.50 1.39
CA SER A 70 1.58 18.56 0.91
C SER A 70 0.76 17.43 1.53
N ASN A 71 -0.29 17.77 2.29
CA ASN A 71 -1.24 16.84 2.90
C ASN A 71 -2.12 16.10 1.86
N HIS A 72 -1.70 16.06 0.60
CA HIS A 72 -2.45 15.44 -0.47
C HIS A 72 -2.29 13.92 -0.43
N PRO A 73 -3.36 13.17 -0.76
CA PRO A 73 -3.29 11.72 -0.88
C PRO A 73 -2.23 11.31 -1.92
N PRO A 74 -1.50 10.21 -1.71
CA PRO A 74 -0.56 9.68 -2.70
C PRO A 74 -1.24 9.43 -4.05
N GLU A 75 -0.68 9.99 -5.13
CA GLU A 75 -1.23 9.80 -6.49
C GLU A 75 -1.21 8.32 -6.91
N SER A 76 -0.30 7.52 -6.36
CA SER A 76 -0.21 6.06 -6.53
C SER A 76 -1.48 5.30 -6.12
N LEU A 77 -2.32 5.88 -5.25
CA LEU A 77 -3.59 5.27 -4.85
C LEU A 77 -4.63 5.31 -5.97
N LEU A 78 -4.53 6.25 -6.91
CA LEU A 78 -5.50 6.41 -8.01
C LEU A 78 -5.50 5.21 -8.97
N ASP A 79 -4.38 4.50 -9.06
CA ASP A 79 -4.27 3.27 -9.85
C ASP A 79 -5.07 2.12 -9.22
N PHE A 80 -5.40 2.21 -7.92
CA PHE A 80 -6.06 1.17 -7.13
C PHE A 80 -7.35 1.66 -6.48
N THR A 81 -8.45 1.56 -7.23
CA THR A 81 -9.78 2.06 -6.80
C THR A 81 -10.19 1.66 -5.38
N PRO A 82 -10.05 0.39 -4.92
CA PRO A 82 -10.49 0.01 -3.57
C PRO A 82 -9.74 0.77 -2.47
N LEU A 83 -8.43 0.96 -2.64
CA LEU A 83 -7.59 1.70 -1.68
C LEU A 83 -7.89 3.20 -1.71
N ALA A 84 -8.13 3.77 -2.90
CA ALA A 84 -8.51 5.17 -3.05
C ALA A 84 -9.85 5.48 -2.37
N ILE A 85 -10.87 4.64 -2.58
CA ILE A 85 -12.18 4.80 -1.92
C ILE A 85 -12.02 4.72 -0.41
N TYR A 86 -11.34 3.67 0.10
CA TYR A 86 -11.10 3.52 1.53
C TYR A 86 -10.37 4.73 2.13
N CYS A 87 -9.30 5.19 1.49
CA CYS A 87 -8.56 6.37 1.92
C CYS A 87 -9.45 7.61 2.00
N ASN A 88 -10.23 7.88 0.95
CA ASN A 88 -11.10 9.06 0.88
C ASN A 88 -12.17 9.04 1.97
N GLU A 89 -12.79 7.90 2.23
CA GLU A 89 -13.79 7.78 3.29
C GLU A 89 -13.17 7.95 4.68
N VAL A 90 -11.98 7.39 4.93
CA VAL A 90 -11.25 7.64 6.20
C VAL A 90 -10.93 9.14 6.36
N LEU A 91 -10.53 9.82 5.28
CA LEU A 91 -10.29 11.26 5.30
C LEU A 91 -11.56 12.06 5.59
N THR A 92 -12.73 11.64 5.08
CA THR A 92 -14.02 12.26 5.41
C THR A 92 -14.27 12.21 6.92
N VAL A 93 -14.10 11.04 7.53
CA VAL A 93 -14.28 10.86 8.98
C VAL A 93 -13.26 11.69 9.78
N PHE A 94 -12.02 11.76 9.32
CA PHE A 94 -10.98 12.61 9.91
C PHE A 94 -11.32 14.11 9.82
N ASN A 95 -11.90 14.54 8.71
CA ASN A 95 -12.31 15.93 8.50
C ASN A 95 -13.49 16.33 9.39
N GLU A 96 -14.36 15.39 9.76
CA GLU A 96 -15.42 15.60 10.76
C GLU A 96 -14.83 15.64 12.18
N LEU A 97 -13.96 14.69 12.51
CA LEU A 97 -13.34 14.57 13.82
C LEU A 97 -12.50 15.81 14.19
N ARG A 98 -11.73 16.38 13.25
CA ARG A 98 -10.80 17.50 13.52
C ARG A 98 -11.47 18.74 14.13
N LEU A 99 -12.78 18.92 13.91
CA LEU A 99 -13.53 20.08 14.41
C LEU A 99 -13.75 20.01 15.93
N CYS A 100 -13.72 18.81 16.51
CA CYS A 100 -14.05 18.59 17.92
C CYS A 100 -13.18 17.56 18.63
N ALA A 101 -12.03 17.17 18.06
CA ALA A 101 -11.16 16.11 18.55
C ALA A 101 -10.63 16.39 19.98
N PRO A 102 -11.16 15.73 21.03
CA PRO A 102 -10.60 15.81 22.36
C PRO A 102 -9.30 15.02 22.38
N ILE A 103 -8.26 15.57 23.03
CA ILE A 103 -6.93 14.94 23.08
C ILE A 103 -6.96 13.50 23.66
N ALA A 104 -7.92 13.24 24.55
CA ALA A 104 -8.12 11.93 25.16
C ALA A 104 -8.55 10.84 24.15
N LEU A 105 -9.04 11.20 22.96
CA LEU A 105 -9.40 10.24 21.91
C LEU A 105 -8.21 9.76 21.08
N ALA A 106 -7.05 10.40 21.17
CA ALA A 106 -5.87 10.02 20.41
C ALA A 106 -5.54 8.52 20.43
N PRO A 107 -5.47 7.83 21.60
CA PRO A 107 -5.22 6.39 21.63
C PRO A 107 -6.37 5.60 20.98
N THR A 108 -7.62 5.89 21.34
CA THR A 108 -8.79 5.17 20.84
C THR A 108 -8.96 5.26 19.33
N VAL A 109 -8.75 6.45 18.75
CA VAL A 109 -8.79 6.66 17.29
C VAL A 109 -7.69 5.88 16.59
N THR A 110 -6.49 5.87 17.16
CA THR A 110 -5.34 5.13 16.62
C THR A 110 -5.60 3.63 16.63
N GLU A 111 -6.13 3.09 17.74
CA GLU A 111 -6.47 1.66 17.89
C GLU A 111 -7.59 1.23 16.93
N ILE A 112 -8.64 2.04 16.79
CA ILE A 112 -9.76 1.76 15.88
C ILE A 112 -9.26 1.73 14.42
N LEU A 113 -8.41 2.68 14.03
CA LEU A 113 -7.86 2.70 12.68
C LEU A 113 -6.89 1.54 12.44
N GLU A 114 -6.04 1.22 13.41
CA GLU A 114 -5.13 0.07 13.35
C GLU A 114 -5.92 -1.24 13.14
N ALA A 115 -6.99 -1.47 13.91
CA ALA A 115 -7.85 -2.63 13.76
C ALA A 115 -8.58 -2.69 12.40
N SER A 116 -8.98 -1.53 11.87
CA SER A 116 -9.55 -1.41 10.52
C SER A 116 -8.53 -1.78 9.44
N LEU A 117 -7.32 -1.23 9.52
CA LEU A 117 -6.23 -1.52 8.58
C LEU A 117 -5.78 -2.99 8.64
N GLU A 118 -5.75 -3.59 9.82
CA GLU A 118 -5.53 -5.04 9.98
C GLU A 118 -6.61 -5.87 9.26
N THR A 119 -7.87 -5.43 9.36
CA THR A 119 -8.99 -6.10 8.68
C THR A 119 -8.90 -5.94 7.16
N VAL A 120 -8.60 -4.74 6.68
CA VAL A 120 -8.29 -4.47 5.27
C VAL A 120 -7.15 -5.37 4.78
N CYS A 121 -6.08 -5.48 5.55
CA CYS A 121 -4.94 -6.36 5.22
C CYS A 121 -5.36 -7.83 5.12
N ARG A 122 -6.20 -8.32 6.04
CA ARG A 122 -6.76 -9.69 5.97
C ARG A 122 -7.67 -9.89 4.75
N ASN A 123 -8.46 -8.89 4.38
CA ASN A 123 -9.34 -8.94 3.21
C ASN A 123 -8.54 -9.00 1.91
N ILE A 124 -7.46 -8.20 1.81
CA ILE A 124 -6.51 -8.26 0.68
C ILE A 124 -5.89 -9.66 0.56
N LEU A 125 -5.49 -10.25 1.69
CA LEU A 125 -4.97 -11.61 1.72
C LEU A 125 -6.02 -12.66 1.28
N SER A 126 -7.25 -12.53 1.76
CA SER A 126 -8.37 -13.41 1.39
C SER A 126 -8.61 -13.37 -0.12
N PHE A 127 -8.67 -12.16 -0.69
CA PHE A 127 -8.77 -11.94 -2.13
C PHE A 127 -7.62 -12.60 -2.91
N TYR A 128 -6.37 -12.43 -2.45
CA TYR A 128 -5.23 -13.10 -3.07
C TYR A 128 -5.39 -14.61 -3.09
N ARG A 129 -5.77 -15.22 -1.96
CA ARG A 129 -5.92 -16.68 -1.86
C ARG A 129 -7.01 -17.24 -2.77
N GLN A 130 -8.07 -16.47 -3.01
CA GLN A 130 -9.17 -16.86 -3.88
C GLN A 130 -8.75 -16.81 -5.36
N GLU A 131 -8.03 -15.75 -5.77
CA GLU A 131 -7.76 -15.46 -7.19
C GLU A 131 -6.34 -15.87 -7.67
N GLN A 132 -5.42 -16.27 -6.78
CA GLN A 132 -4.02 -16.54 -7.12
C GLN A 132 -3.82 -17.56 -8.26
N GLN A 133 -4.72 -18.55 -8.37
CA GLN A 133 -4.66 -19.58 -9.42
C GLN A 133 -5.05 -19.04 -10.80
N ALA A 134 -5.87 -18.00 -10.86
CA ALA A 134 -6.35 -17.38 -12.09
C ALA A 134 -5.44 -16.25 -12.60
N PHE A 135 -4.53 -15.73 -11.77
CA PHE A 135 -3.69 -14.60 -12.17
C PHE A 135 -2.69 -14.91 -13.29
N THR A 136 -2.71 -14.05 -14.30
CA THR A 136 -1.63 -13.88 -15.27
C THR A 136 -0.38 -13.27 -14.62
N ALA A 137 0.78 -13.40 -15.27
CA ALA A 137 2.02 -12.82 -14.76
C ALA A 137 1.93 -11.29 -14.55
N SER A 138 1.24 -10.57 -15.43
CA SER A 138 0.98 -9.13 -15.31
C SER A 138 0.08 -8.78 -14.12
N GLU A 139 -0.94 -9.59 -13.85
CA GLU A 139 -1.85 -9.36 -12.71
C GLU A 139 -1.15 -9.61 -11.38
N ARG A 140 -0.25 -10.60 -11.32
CA ARG A 140 0.60 -10.83 -10.14
C ARG A 140 1.48 -9.62 -9.85
N GLU A 141 2.11 -9.04 -10.88
CA GLU A 141 2.92 -7.83 -10.70
C GLU A 141 2.06 -6.64 -10.24
N CYS A 142 0.87 -6.48 -10.83
CA CYS A 142 -0.10 -5.45 -10.42
C CYS A 142 -0.51 -5.62 -8.94
N PHE A 143 -0.77 -6.85 -8.51
CA PHE A 143 -1.11 -7.16 -7.12
C PHE A 143 0.05 -6.84 -6.15
N VAL A 144 1.29 -7.11 -6.54
CA VAL A 144 2.47 -6.73 -5.74
C VAL A 144 2.57 -5.22 -5.60
N ARG A 145 2.31 -4.45 -6.67
CA ARG A 145 2.25 -2.98 -6.60
C ARG A 145 1.09 -2.51 -5.71
N PHE A 146 -0.07 -3.17 -5.76
CA PHE A 146 -1.20 -2.89 -4.87
C PHE A 146 -0.81 -3.08 -3.40
N CYS A 147 -0.18 -4.20 -3.05
CA CYS A 147 0.31 -4.44 -1.68
C CYS A 147 1.37 -3.41 -1.25
N SER A 148 2.26 -3.03 -2.17
CA SER A 148 3.28 -2.01 -1.91
C SER A 148 2.66 -0.64 -1.66
N CYS A 149 1.65 -0.25 -2.44
CA CYS A 149 0.91 1.00 -2.27
C CYS A 149 0.16 1.01 -0.92
N PHE A 150 -0.47 -0.09 -0.53
CA PHE A 150 -1.07 -0.22 0.80
C PHE A 150 -0.03 -0.06 1.92
N ALA A 151 1.12 -0.74 1.82
CA ALA A 151 2.13 -0.76 2.87
C ALA A 151 2.94 0.52 3.00
N TYR A 152 3.43 1.08 1.89
CA TYR A 152 4.40 2.18 1.87
C TYR A 152 3.78 3.55 1.58
N ASP A 153 2.60 3.61 0.96
CA ASP A 153 1.94 4.89 0.66
C ASP A 153 0.76 5.15 1.62
N LEU A 154 -0.21 4.23 1.69
CA LEU A 154 -1.45 4.46 2.46
C LEU A 154 -1.21 4.53 3.97
N ILE A 155 -0.54 3.52 4.55
CA ILE A 155 -0.32 3.47 6.01
C ILE A 155 0.49 4.70 6.49
N PRO A 156 1.63 5.08 5.86
CA PRO A 156 2.37 6.26 6.28
C PRO A 156 1.61 7.57 6.03
N TYR A 157 0.75 7.62 5.01
CA TYR A 157 -0.13 8.78 4.80
C TYR A 157 -1.16 8.92 5.93
N LEU A 158 -1.88 7.85 6.29
CA LEU A 158 -2.84 7.87 7.39
C LEU A 158 -2.17 8.16 8.74
N GLN A 159 -0.94 7.69 8.96
CA GLN A 159 -0.12 8.06 10.10
C GLN A 159 0.11 9.58 10.18
N ARG A 160 0.45 10.22 9.05
CA ARG A 160 0.58 11.70 8.99
C ARG A 160 -0.73 12.39 9.28
N CYS A 161 -1.86 11.86 8.80
CA CYS A 161 -3.19 12.40 9.10
C CYS A 161 -3.52 12.32 10.60
N ILE A 162 -3.20 11.21 11.28
CA ILE A 162 -3.34 11.10 12.74
C ILE A 162 -2.49 12.18 13.43
N HIS A 163 -1.22 12.32 13.05
CA HIS A 163 -0.35 13.35 13.62
C HIS A 163 -0.82 14.78 13.36
N PHE A 164 -1.52 15.01 12.25
CA PHE A 164 -2.12 16.31 11.95
C PHE A 164 -3.28 16.64 12.90
N ILE A 165 -4.15 15.67 13.20
CA ILE A 165 -5.27 15.84 14.15
C ILE A 165 -4.76 15.85 15.60
N PHE A 166 -3.78 15.00 15.90
CA PHE A 166 -3.23 14.72 17.22
C PHE A 166 -1.71 14.89 17.20
N PRO A 167 -1.18 16.12 17.26
CA PRO A 167 0.26 16.36 17.22
C PRO A 167 0.98 15.66 18.39
N PRO A 168 1.98 14.78 18.11
CA PRO A 168 2.67 14.02 19.15
C PRO A 168 3.35 14.89 20.21
N THR A 169 3.87 16.05 19.80
CA THR A 169 4.50 17.03 20.69
C THR A 169 3.51 17.62 21.68
N THR A 170 2.30 17.97 21.23
CA THR A 170 1.22 18.49 22.08
C THR A 170 0.80 17.44 23.10
N ILE A 171 0.62 16.20 22.68
CA ILE A 171 0.23 15.10 23.59
C ILE A 171 1.32 14.80 24.60
N ALA A 172 2.57 14.70 24.16
CA ALA A 172 3.73 14.49 25.02
C ALA A 172 3.81 15.57 26.12
N ASN A 173 3.62 16.85 25.75
CA ASN A 173 3.59 17.96 26.69
C ASN A 173 2.44 17.88 27.69
N HIS A 174 1.22 17.51 27.24
CA HIS A 174 0.06 17.37 28.13
C HIS A 174 0.21 16.20 29.11
N LEU A 175 0.86 15.12 28.70
CA LEU A 175 1.10 13.94 29.54
C LEU A 175 2.37 14.07 30.40
N GLY A 176 3.21 15.08 30.15
CA GLY A 176 4.49 15.26 30.84
C GLY A 176 5.53 14.16 30.52
N ILE A 177 5.45 13.57 29.33
CA ILE A 177 6.33 12.48 28.88
C ILE A 177 7.08 12.85 27.60
N ASN A 178 8.15 12.10 27.28
CA ASN A 178 8.85 12.24 26.01
C ASN A 178 8.08 11.57 24.85
N VAL A 179 8.22 12.09 23.63
CA VAL A 179 7.67 11.52 22.38
C VAL A 179 8.15 10.07 22.16
N LEU A 180 9.37 9.72 22.56
CA LEU A 180 9.83 8.32 22.50
C LEU A 180 8.97 7.39 23.37
N THR A 181 8.56 7.86 24.56
CA THR A 181 7.67 7.10 25.43
C THR A 181 6.29 6.97 24.80
N LEU A 182 5.81 8.03 24.13
CA LEU A 182 4.54 8.02 23.39
C LEU A 182 4.55 6.96 22.27
N GLN A 183 5.65 6.91 21.50
CA GLN A 183 5.86 5.92 20.44
C GLN A 183 5.94 4.50 20.99
N LYS A 184 6.62 4.28 22.11
CA LYS A 184 6.70 2.95 22.76
C LYS A 184 5.33 2.42 23.16
N HIS A 185 4.42 3.30 23.59
CA HIS A 185 3.07 2.94 23.97
C HIS A 185 2.08 2.93 22.78
N GLY A 186 2.53 3.26 21.57
CA GLY A 186 1.68 3.29 20.38
C GLY A 186 0.62 4.41 20.38
N ILE A 187 0.75 5.41 21.25
CA ILE A 187 -0.21 6.51 21.30
C ILE A 187 0.05 7.40 20.08
N THR A 188 -0.94 7.57 19.21
CA THR A 188 -0.84 8.24 17.89
C THR A 188 0.03 7.56 16.84
N PHE A 189 0.66 6.42 17.13
CA PHE A 189 1.51 5.70 16.18
C PHE A 189 0.91 4.36 15.78
N LEU A 190 0.64 4.19 14.49
CA LEU A 190 0.24 2.93 13.87
C LEU A 190 1.42 1.97 13.86
N ARG A 191 1.23 0.74 14.37
CA ARG A 191 2.28 -0.29 14.31
C ARG A 191 2.19 -1.00 12.98
N GLN A 192 2.86 -0.44 11.98
CA GLN A 192 2.90 -0.99 10.62
C GLN A 192 3.23 -2.48 10.58
N LYS A 193 4.16 -2.96 11.44
CA LYS A 193 4.49 -4.40 11.55
C LYS A 193 3.29 -5.28 11.90
N LYS A 194 2.43 -4.83 12.81
CA LYS A 194 1.23 -5.56 13.25
C LYS A 194 0.17 -5.56 12.14
N ILE A 195 0.01 -4.43 11.47
CA ILE A 195 -0.94 -4.29 10.36
C ILE A 195 -0.56 -5.20 9.18
N LEU A 196 0.73 -5.26 8.85
CA LEU A 196 1.23 -5.99 7.68
C LEU A 196 1.51 -7.48 7.91
N GLU A 197 1.33 -7.99 9.13
CA GLU A 197 1.64 -9.38 9.48
C GLU A 197 1.00 -10.39 8.52
N ALA A 198 -0.22 -10.14 8.06
CA ALA A 198 -0.94 -11.03 7.15
C ALA A 198 -0.36 -11.06 5.72
N ILE A 199 0.24 -9.97 5.23
CA ILE A 199 0.75 -9.86 3.85
C ILE A 199 2.28 -9.77 3.78
N GLU A 200 2.98 -9.96 4.91
CA GLU A 200 4.43 -9.75 5.00
C GLU A 200 5.23 -10.58 3.98
N TYR A 201 4.73 -11.76 3.61
CA TYR A 201 5.36 -12.65 2.63
C TYR A 201 5.07 -12.28 1.16
N LEU A 202 4.10 -11.39 0.92
CA LEU A 202 3.71 -10.88 -0.41
C LEU A 202 4.41 -9.58 -0.78
N LEU A 203 5.08 -8.93 0.17
CA LEU A 203 5.79 -7.68 -0.04
C LEU A 203 7.14 -7.90 -0.73
N PRO A 204 7.56 -7.03 -1.67
CA PRO A 204 8.79 -7.16 -2.46
C PRO A 204 10.04 -7.50 -1.68
N ASP A 205 10.16 -7.02 -0.44
CA ASP A 205 11.29 -7.31 0.46
C ASP A 205 11.46 -8.83 0.75
N LYS A 206 10.44 -9.66 0.51
CA LYS A 206 10.51 -11.14 0.59
C LYS A 206 10.21 -11.86 -0.73
N ILE A 207 9.79 -11.16 -1.80
CA ILE A 207 9.45 -11.79 -3.09
C ILE A 207 10.66 -12.45 -3.75
N GLU A 208 11.87 -11.93 -3.55
CA GLU A 208 13.10 -12.59 -4.03
C GLU A 208 13.24 -14.02 -3.48
N SER A 209 12.74 -14.31 -2.28
CA SER A 209 12.74 -15.66 -1.72
C SER A 209 11.70 -16.59 -2.36
N VAL A 210 10.54 -16.06 -2.75
CA VAL A 210 9.43 -16.84 -3.33
C VAL A 210 9.66 -17.11 -4.83
N ILE A 211 10.18 -16.14 -5.58
CA ILE A 211 10.59 -16.34 -6.98
C ILE A 211 11.72 -17.38 -7.06
N LYS A 212 12.62 -17.41 -6.07
CA LYS A 212 13.68 -18.41 -5.98
C LYS A 212 13.15 -19.81 -5.66
N GLN A 213 12.20 -19.93 -4.71
CA GLN A 213 11.57 -21.22 -4.39
C GLN A 213 10.70 -21.79 -5.52
N VAL A 214 9.97 -20.95 -6.25
CA VAL A 214 9.16 -21.39 -7.40
C VAL A 214 10.02 -21.65 -8.63
N GLY A 215 11.12 -20.91 -8.81
CA GLY A 215 12.14 -21.19 -9.81
C GLY A 215 12.87 -22.52 -9.57
N GLU A 216 13.19 -22.85 -8.32
CA GLU A 216 13.88 -24.10 -7.96
C GLU A 216 12.96 -25.35 -8.06
N MET A 217 11.65 -25.21 -7.79
CA MET A 217 10.69 -26.32 -7.98
C MET A 217 10.42 -26.64 -9.45
N ASN A 218 10.54 -25.67 -10.36
CA ASN A 218 10.27 -25.89 -11.79
C ASN A 218 11.50 -26.38 -12.58
N VAL A 219 12.70 -26.25 -12.03
CA VAL A 219 13.94 -26.77 -12.65
C VAL A 219 14.21 -28.23 -12.24
N ALA A 220 13.68 -28.68 -11.11
CA ALA A 220 13.86 -30.07 -10.63
C ALA A 220 12.96 -31.11 -11.33
N ALA A 221 11.92 -30.70 -12.06
CA ALA A 221 10.99 -31.61 -12.74
C ALA A 221 11.31 -31.86 -14.23
N GLY A 222 12.43 -31.30 -14.75
CA GLY A 222 12.76 -31.30 -16.17
C GLY A 222 14.16 -31.80 -16.50
N SER A 223 14.66 -32.86 -15.86
CA SER A 223 15.82 -33.60 -16.37
C SER A 223 15.91 -35.00 -15.77
N THR A 224 15.29 -35.98 -16.43
CA THR A 224 15.70 -37.39 -16.34
C THR A 224 15.45 -38.07 -17.70
N THR A 225 16.51 -38.03 -18.50
CA THR A 225 17.04 -39.10 -19.37
C THR A 225 16.17 -39.70 -20.48
N VAL A 226 16.40 -39.27 -21.73
CA VAL A 226 16.52 -40.18 -22.89
C VAL A 226 17.50 -39.56 -23.92
N ALA A 227 18.68 -40.17 -24.09
CA ALA A 227 19.50 -40.19 -25.32
C ALA A 227 20.74 -41.07 -25.02
N THR A 228 20.72 -42.37 -25.34
CA THR A 228 21.22 -42.99 -26.59
C THR A 228 22.67 -42.62 -26.94
N ALA A 229 23.45 -43.70 -27.03
CA ALA A 229 24.87 -43.80 -27.33
C ALA A 229 25.31 -43.05 -28.59
N ASP A 230 26.53 -42.51 -28.53
CA ASP A 230 27.39 -42.47 -29.71
C ASP A 230 28.87 -42.54 -29.29
N GLY A 231 29.57 -43.54 -29.83
CA GLY A 231 30.98 -43.81 -29.62
C GLY A 231 31.61 -44.08 -30.98
N ALA A 232 32.51 -43.17 -31.36
CA ALA A 232 33.14 -43.04 -32.66
C ALA A 232 33.99 -44.26 -33.09
N ASP A 233 34.03 -44.50 -34.40
CA ASP A 233 35.22 -45.01 -35.10
C ASP A 233 35.28 -44.50 -36.55
N ASN A 234 36.52 -44.26 -36.99
CA ASN A 234 37.00 -43.67 -38.24
C ASN A 234 36.51 -44.35 -39.54
N GLU A 235 36.43 -43.58 -40.64
CA GLU A 235 37.34 -43.73 -41.80
C GLU A 235 37.08 -42.66 -42.89
N ALA A 236 38.15 -42.39 -43.64
CA ALA A 236 38.32 -41.37 -44.67
C ALA A 236 37.55 -41.65 -45.98
N GLU A 237 37.26 -40.61 -46.79
CA GLU A 237 37.63 -40.54 -48.21
C GLU A 237 37.25 -39.17 -48.84
N ALA A 238 37.98 -38.80 -49.89
CA ALA A 238 38.06 -37.52 -50.60
C ALA A 238 36.85 -37.18 -51.52
N ASP A 239 36.67 -35.90 -51.87
CA ASP A 239 37.09 -35.29 -53.15
C ASP A 239 36.46 -33.88 -53.34
N LYS A 240 37.14 -33.09 -54.19
CA LYS A 240 36.93 -31.72 -54.75
C LYS A 240 35.50 -31.14 -54.74
N THR A 241 35.28 -29.82 -54.79
CA THR A 241 35.65 -28.91 -55.90
C THR A 241 35.25 -27.46 -55.51
N GLU A 242 36.13 -26.48 -55.79
CA GLU A 242 35.89 -25.13 -56.39
C GLU A 242 34.65 -24.28 -56.00
N GLN A 243 34.63 -22.95 -55.96
CA GLN A 243 35.50 -21.85 -56.39
C GLN A 243 34.85 -20.53 -55.89
N VAL A 244 35.69 -19.52 -55.58
CA VAL A 244 35.63 -18.10 -56.03
C VAL A 244 34.44 -17.25 -55.56
N ALA A 245 34.60 -16.29 -54.64
CA ALA A 245 35.21 -14.93 -54.74
C ALA A 245 34.18 -13.80 -54.99
N GLY A 246 34.50 -12.61 -54.46
CA GLY A 246 33.90 -11.32 -54.84
C GLY A 246 33.12 -10.66 -53.70
N VAL A 247 33.65 -9.80 -52.82
CA VAL A 247 34.31 -8.49 -53.00
C VAL A 247 33.35 -7.39 -53.49
N VAL A 248 32.88 -6.58 -52.52
CA VAL A 248 32.95 -5.10 -52.47
C VAL A 248 31.81 -4.20 -53.01
N LYS A 249 31.63 -3.12 -52.23
CA LYS A 249 31.02 -1.77 -52.46
C LYS A 249 29.50 -1.64 -52.30
N GLN A 250 28.95 -0.91 -51.31
CA GLN A 250 29.03 0.53 -50.97
C GLN A 250 28.60 1.46 -52.13
N GLU A 251 27.41 2.05 -52.03
CA GLU A 251 27.09 3.51 -52.10
C GLU A 251 25.55 3.71 -52.11
N ILE A 252 24.96 4.41 -51.14
CA ILE A 252 24.61 5.85 -51.10
C ILE A 252 23.58 6.28 -52.16
N THR A 253 22.35 6.61 -51.72
CA THR A 253 21.47 7.70 -52.23
C THR A 253 20.45 8.02 -51.13
N VAL A 254 20.58 9.10 -50.34
CA VAL A 254 20.06 10.48 -50.54
C VAL A 254 18.54 10.57 -50.76
N GLY A 255 17.87 11.26 -49.82
CA GLY A 255 16.98 12.36 -50.17
C GLY A 255 15.49 12.19 -49.89
N GLY A 256 14.91 13.20 -49.24
CA GLY A 256 13.59 13.71 -49.63
C GLY A 256 12.56 13.81 -48.52
N GLU A 257 12.48 15.01 -47.94
CA GLU A 257 11.33 15.52 -47.18
C GLU A 257 10.03 15.46 -48.00
N GLN A 258 8.93 15.05 -47.36
CA GLN A 258 7.67 15.80 -47.22
C GLN A 258 6.72 15.05 -46.28
#